data_AF-A0A2U1JNM8-F1
#
_entry.id   AF-A0A2U1JNM8-F1
#
_cell.length_a   1.000
_cell.length_b   1.000
_cell.length_c   1.000
_cell.angle_alpha   90.00
_cell.angle_beta   90.00
_cell.angle_gamma   90.00
#
_symmetry.space_group_name_H-M   'P 1'
#
loop_
_entity.id
_entity.type
_entity.pdbx_description
1 polymer ?
#
loop_
_entity_poly.entity_id
_entity_poly.type
_entity_poly.pdbx_seq_one_letter_code
_entity_poly.pdbx_strand_id
1 'polypeptide(L)'
;MKKIILLFLIFMSCKSERDFNFEIEQLSEKHQKCLDSGKNMMNCSRQFHFEMNHMLKIVLKECRISLNKTEQESLEREQLLWSKKREQYITEQNQEFNDKIKSEEWGQDMYMAVYQNDADFVKARVLELIKRMKK
;
A
#
# COMPACT_ATOMS: atom_id res chain seq x y z
N MET A 1 41.58 -19.46 -30.32
CA MET A 1 40.11 -19.23 -30.27
C MET A 1 39.53 -19.61 -28.90
N LYS A 2 40.04 -19.04 -27.80
CA LYS A 2 39.50 -19.27 -26.43
C LYS A 2 39.34 -17.97 -25.61
N LYS A 3 39.73 -16.82 -26.16
CA LYS A 3 39.69 -15.51 -25.47
C LYS A 3 38.44 -14.68 -25.76
N ILE A 4 37.56 -15.13 -26.67
CA ILE A 4 36.33 -14.39 -27.06
C ILE A 4 35.12 -14.80 -26.21
N ILE A 5 35.14 -15.97 -25.57
CA ILE A 5 33.99 -16.49 -24.81
C ILE A 5 33.82 -15.81 -23.43
N LEU A 6 34.86 -15.18 -22.90
CA LEU A 6 34.81 -14.54 -21.57
C LEU A 6 34.24 -13.11 -21.56
N LEU A 7 33.96 -12.51 -22.72
CA LEU A 7 33.42 -11.14 -22.80
C LEU A 7 31.88 -11.06 -22.80
N PHE A 8 31.18 -12.20 -22.89
CA PHE A 8 29.72 -12.23 -22.99
C PHE A 8 28.97 -12.31 -21.65
N LEU A 9 29.67 -12.52 -20.53
CA LEU A 9 29.05 -12.69 -19.19
C LEU A 9 28.94 -11.38 -18.39
N ILE A 10 29.44 -10.25 -18.90
CA ILE A 10 29.48 -8.97 -18.15
C ILE A 10 28.23 -8.09 -18.41
N PHE A 11 27.38 -8.42 -19.39
CA PHE A 11 26.25 -7.56 -19.78
C PHE A 11 24.90 -7.88 -19.13
N MET A 12 24.80 -8.87 -18.24
CA MET A 12 23.49 -9.32 -17.73
C MET A 12 23.09 -8.76 -16.35
N SER A 13 23.69 -7.65 -15.92
CA SER A 13 23.22 -6.90 -14.73
C SER A 13 22.13 -5.90 -15.12
N CYS A 14 21.07 -6.37 -15.77
CA CYS A 14 19.87 -5.55 -15.98
C CYS A 14 19.14 -5.48 -14.63
N LYS A 15 19.36 -4.42 -13.87
CA LYS A 15 18.54 -4.13 -12.68
C LYS A 15 17.14 -3.82 -13.20
N SER A 16 16.21 -4.76 -13.06
CA SER A 16 14.79 -4.48 -13.32
C SER A 16 14.35 -3.39 -12.35
N GLU A 17 13.98 -2.23 -12.87
CA GLU A 17 13.34 -1.21 -12.05
C GLU A 17 11.97 -1.74 -11.61
N ARG A 18 11.67 -1.57 -10.33
CA ARG A 18 10.45 -2.09 -9.73
C ARG A 18 9.29 -1.16 -10.07
N ASP A 19 8.28 -1.65 -10.79
CA ASP A 19 7.08 -0.87 -11.06
C ASP A 19 6.01 -1.08 -9.98
N PHE A 20 6.02 -0.19 -8.99
CA PHE A 20 5.04 -0.22 -7.93
C PHE A 20 3.60 0.05 -8.39
N ASN A 21 3.38 0.74 -9.52
CA ASN A 21 2.01 0.97 -10.01
C ASN A 21 1.41 -0.35 -10.48
N PHE A 22 2.20 -1.12 -11.24
CA PHE A 22 1.82 -2.45 -11.68
C PHE A 22 1.57 -3.38 -10.49
N GLU A 23 2.44 -3.39 -9.46
CA GLU A 23 2.21 -4.21 -8.25
C GLU A 23 0.89 -3.83 -7.54
N ILE A 24 0.57 -2.53 -7.40
CA ILE A 24 -0.68 -2.07 -6.79
C ILE A 24 -1.91 -2.46 -7.62
N GLU A 25 -1.81 -2.38 -8.95
CA GLU A 25 -2.86 -2.80 -9.88
C GLU A 25 -3.14 -4.30 -9.73
N GLN A 26 -2.10 -5.14 -9.71
CA GLN A 26 -2.23 -6.58 -9.49
C GLN A 26 -2.88 -6.91 -8.14
N LEU A 27 -2.51 -6.20 -7.07
CA LEU A 27 -3.15 -6.37 -5.76
C LEU A 27 -4.62 -5.94 -5.79
N SER A 28 -4.94 -4.86 -6.49
CA SER A 28 -6.32 -4.36 -6.63
C SER A 28 -7.19 -5.34 -7.43
N GLU A 29 -6.66 -5.88 -8.53
CA GLU A 29 -7.37 -6.91 -9.31
C GLU A 29 -7.59 -8.20 -8.52
N LYS A 30 -6.57 -8.66 -7.79
CA LYS A 30 -6.67 -9.85 -6.94
C LYS A 30 -7.76 -9.66 -5.89
N HIS A 31 -7.81 -8.48 -5.27
CA HIS A 31 -8.85 -8.13 -4.31
C HIS A 31 -10.24 -8.12 -4.95
N GLN A 32 -10.41 -7.47 -6.09
CA GLN A 32 -11.69 -7.45 -6.79
C GLN A 32 -12.16 -8.86 -7.17
N LYS A 33 -11.28 -9.70 -7.73
CA LYS A 33 -11.58 -11.11 -8.03
C LYS A 33 -11.99 -11.90 -6.77
N CYS A 34 -11.42 -11.57 -5.61
CA CYS A 34 -11.81 -12.17 -4.34
C CYS A 34 -13.23 -11.74 -3.93
N LEU A 35 -13.54 -10.45 -4.02
CA LEU A 35 -14.88 -9.92 -3.74
C LEU A 35 -15.93 -10.50 -4.70
N ASP A 36 -15.63 -10.57 -6.00
CA ASP A 36 -16.53 -11.10 -7.04
C ASP A 36 -16.90 -12.58 -6.82
N SER A 37 -16.09 -13.32 -6.05
CA SER A 37 -16.41 -14.69 -5.68
C SER A 37 -17.60 -14.80 -4.71
N GLY A 38 -17.96 -13.70 -4.03
CA GLY A 38 -18.98 -13.64 -2.99
C GLY A 38 -18.64 -14.43 -1.72
N LYS A 39 -17.47 -15.06 -1.65
CA LYS A 39 -17.06 -15.94 -0.56
C LYS A 39 -16.03 -15.23 0.33
N ASN A 40 -16.28 -15.26 1.64
CA ASN A 40 -15.34 -14.77 2.65
C ASN A 40 -14.86 -13.33 2.37
N MET A 41 -15.77 -12.46 1.92
CA MET A 41 -15.48 -11.08 1.49
C MET A 41 -14.81 -10.23 2.58
N MET A 42 -15.14 -10.49 3.84
CA MET A 42 -14.45 -9.90 5.00
C MET A 42 -12.94 -10.20 4.99
N ASN A 43 -12.57 -11.46 4.70
CA ASN A 43 -11.17 -11.86 4.61
C ASN A 43 -10.49 -11.28 3.37
N CYS A 44 -11.20 -11.14 2.24
CA CYS A 44 -10.68 -10.42 1.07
C CYS A 44 -10.24 -9.00 1.45
N SER A 45 -11.12 -8.24 2.11
CA SER A 45 -10.85 -6.85 2.51
C SER A 45 -9.76 -6.75 3.57
N ARG A 46 -9.73 -7.66 4.54
CA ARG A 46 -8.63 -7.75 5.52
C ARG A 46 -7.28 -8.06 4.85
N GLN A 47 -7.27 -8.97 3.89
CA GLN A 47 -6.05 -9.33 3.16
C GLN A 47 -5.54 -8.16 2.33
N PHE A 48 -6.44 -7.48 1.60
CA PHE A 48 -6.07 -6.31 0.81
C PHE A 48 -5.53 -5.18 1.68
N HIS A 49 -6.17 -4.93 2.84
CA HIS A 49 -5.67 -4.00 3.86
C HIS A 49 -4.25 -4.35 4.32
N PHE A 50 -3.98 -5.62 4.64
CA PHE A 50 -2.65 -6.08 5.01
C PHE A 50 -1.62 -5.86 3.89
N GLU A 51 -1.97 -6.22 2.66
CA GLU A 51 -1.12 -6.07 1.47
C GLU A 51 -0.78 -4.60 1.20
N MET A 52 -1.75 -3.69 1.32
CA MET A 52 -1.52 -2.24 1.19
C MET A 52 -0.61 -1.70 2.30
N ASN A 53 -0.77 -2.15 3.55
CA ASN A 53 0.12 -1.76 4.65
C ASN A 53 1.55 -2.25 4.44
N HIS A 54 1.72 -3.45 3.90
CA HIS A 54 3.04 -3.96 3.53
C HIS A 54 3.65 -3.14 2.38
N MET A 55 2.87 -2.83 1.35
CA MET A 55 3.28 -1.97 0.23
C MET A 55 3.77 -0.61 0.71
N LEU A 56 3.06 0.02 1.65
CA LEU A 56 3.49 1.29 2.25
C LEU A 56 4.89 1.21 2.87
N LYS A 57 5.19 0.15 3.61
CA LYS A 57 6.52 -0.02 4.23
C LYS A 57 7.62 -0.13 3.17
N ILE A 58 7.37 -0.88 2.10
CA ILE A 58 8.33 -1.06 1.00
C ILE A 58 8.54 0.27 0.27
N VAL A 59 7.45 0.90 -0.17
CA VAL A 59 7.50 2.14 -0.97
C VAL A 59 8.09 3.29 -0.15
N LEU A 60 7.79 3.40 1.15
CA LEU A 60 8.40 4.41 2.01
C LEU A 60 9.92 4.22 2.11
N LYS A 61 10.39 2.97 2.20
CA LYS A 61 11.83 2.66 2.25
C LYS A 61 12.51 3.05 0.94
N GLU A 62 11.96 2.65 -0.21
CA GLU A 62 12.52 3.02 -1.52
C GLU A 62 12.49 4.53 -1.73
N CYS A 63 11.39 5.20 -1.36
CA CYS A 63 11.27 6.64 -1.44
C CYS A 63 12.35 7.34 -0.61
N ARG A 64 12.58 6.89 0.63
CA ARG A 64 13.66 7.42 1.46
C ARG A 64 15.04 7.26 0.82
N ILE A 65 15.32 6.12 0.19
CA ILE A 65 16.62 5.86 -0.47
C ILE A 65 16.84 6.81 -1.66
N SER A 66 15.78 7.21 -2.36
CA SER A 66 15.85 8.14 -3.50
C SER A 66 16.12 9.60 -3.13
N LEU A 67 15.97 9.97 -1.85
CA LEU A 67 16.00 11.36 -1.39
C LEU A 67 17.34 11.75 -0.74
N ASN A 68 17.68 13.05 -0.80
CA ASN A 68 18.81 13.59 -0.05
C ASN A 68 18.51 13.71 1.46
N LYS A 69 19.52 14.02 2.27
CA LYS A 69 19.38 14.02 3.74
C LYS A 69 18.29 14.96 4.26
N THR A 70 18.21 16.18 3.72
CA THR A 70 17.18 17.17 4.12
C THR A 70 15.78 16.70 3.74
N GLU A 71 15.63 16.12 2.55
CA GLU A 71 14.37 15.56 2.08
C GLU A 71 13.94 14.32 2.87
N GLN A 72 14.88 13.47 3.28
CA GLN A 72 14.61 12.32 4.14
C GLN A 72 14.04 12.77 5.49
N GLU A 73 14.62 13.80 6.11
CA GLU A 73 14.11 14.35 7.37
C GLU A 73 12.72 14.99 7.20
N SER A 74 12.46 15.62 6.06
CA SER A 74 11.11 16.10 5.72
C SER A 74 10.13 14.94 5.60
N LEU A 75 10.50 13.89 4.85
CA LEU A 75 9.68 12.70 4.67
C LEU A 75 9.37 12.01 6.01
N GLU A 76 10.32 11.95 6.93
CA GLU A 76 10.08 11.38 8.28
C GLU A 76 9.04 12.20 9.06
N ARG A 77 9.11 13.53 9.04
CA ARG A 77 8.11 14.40 9.68
C ARG A 77 6.74 14.28 9.03
N GLU A 78 6.70 14.30 7.70
CA GLU A 78 5.47 14.11 6.93
C GLU A 78 4.83 12.76 7.24
N GLN A 79 5.64 11.70 7.31
CA GLN A 79 5.14 10.36 7.61
C GLN A 79 4.61 10.25 9.04
N LEU A 80 5.24 10.90 10.01
CA LEU A 80 4.73 10.98 11.38
C LEU A 80 3.37 11.68 11.43
N LEU A 81 3.22 12.82 10.74
CA LEU A 81 1.95 13.55 10.67
C LEU A 81 0.87 12.74 9.95
N TRP A 82 1.23 12.07 8.86
CA TRP A 82 0.34 11.20 8.13
C TRP A 82 -0.16 10.03 8.99
N SER A 83 0.73 9.40 9.79
CA SER A 83 0.33 8.32 10.69
C SER A 83 -0.68 8.80 11.73
N LYS A 84 -0.49 9.99 12.32
CA LYS A 84 -1.48 10.59 13.23
C LYS A 84 -2.82 10.85 12.55
N LYS A 85 -2.78 11.35 11.31
CA LYS A 85 -4.00 11.56 10.51
C LYS A 85 -4.74 10.25 10.25
N ARG A 86 -4.01 9.17 9.96
CA ARG A 86 -4.57 7.83 9.78
C ARG A 86 -5.21 7.30 11.07
N GLU A 87 -4.53 7.44 12.20
CA GLU A 87 -5.06 7.02 13.51
C GLU A 87 -6.37 7.74 13.84
N GLN A 88 -6.42 9.05 13.60
CA GLN A 88 -7.65 9.83 13.76
C GLN A 88 -8.75 9.34 12.82
N TYR A 89 -8.44 9.18 11.52
CA TYR A 89 -9.38 8.68 10.52
C TYR A 89 -9.98 7.32 10.92
N ILE A 90 -9.15 6.36 11.34
CA ILE A 90 -9.61 5.04 11.78
C ILE A 90 -10.45 5.15 13.06
N THR A 91 -10.09 6.03 13.98
CA THR A 91 -10.86 6.25 15.22
C THR A 91 -12.25 6.77 14.93
N GLU A 92 -12.37 7.76 14.05
CA GLU A 92 -13.64 8.33 13.60
C GLU A 92 -14.52 7.28 12.91
N GLN A 93 -13.92 6.49 11.99
CA GLN A 93 -14.61 5.40 11.30
C GLN A 93 -15.11 4.33 12.27
N ASN A 94 -14.30 3.93 13.25
CA ASN A 94 -14.69 2.95 14.26
C ASN A 94 -15.79 3.48 15.18
N GLN A 95 -15.76 4.77 15.52
CA GLN A 95 -16.82 5.39 16.32
C GLN A 95 -18.14 5.39 15.56
N GLU A 96 -18.14 5.87 14.31
CA GLU A 96 -19.32 5.85 13.43
C GLU A 96 -19.87 4.43 13.30
N PHE A 97 -18.99 3.46 13.02
CA PHE A 97 -19.36 2.06 12.94
C PHE A 97 -20.01 1.55 14.23
N ASN A 98 -19.39 1.78 15.38
CA ASN A 98 -19.92 1.31 16.67
C ASN A 98 -21.28 1.93 16.99
N ASP A 99 -21.49 3.20 16.66
CA ASP A 99 -22.76 3.87 16.88
C ASP A 99 -23.85 3.30 15.96
N LYS A 100 -23.51 2.99 14.70
CA LYS A 100 -24.42 2.35 13.73
C LYS A 100 -24.75 0.89 14.05
N ILE A 101 -23.83 0.14 14.65
CA ILE A 101 -24.10 -1.20 15.18
C ILE A 101 -25.05 -1.11 16.38
N LYS A 102 -24.79 -0.19 17.32
CA LYS A 102 -25.64 -0.01 18.52
C LYS A 102 -27.06 0.44 18.16
N SER A 103 -27.22 1.22 17.10
CA SER A 103 -28.53 1.65 16.60
C SER A 103 -29.23 0.60 15.74
N GLU A 104 -28.64 -0.60 15.58
CA GLU A 104 -29.13 -1.69 14.73
C GLU A 104 -29.26 -1.32 13.23
N GLU A 105 -28.64 -0.21 12.81
CA GLU A 105 -28.64 0.23 11.42
C GLU A 105 -27.71 -0.64 10.57
N TRP A 106 -26.58 -1.09 11.14
CA TRP A 106 -25.56 -1.86 10.43
C TRP A 106 -25.38 -3.27 11.01
N GLY A 107 -25.03 -4.21 10.13
CA GLY A 107 -24.58 -5.55 10.49
C GLY A 107 -23.07 -5.63 10.67
N GLN A 108 -22.58 -6.77 11.17
CA GLN A 108 -21.14 -7.03 11.35
C GLN A 108 -20.37 -7.10 10.02
N ASP A 109 -21.06 -7.32 8.91
CA ASP A 109 -20.51 -7.27 7.55
C ASP A 109 -19.92 -5.90 7.21
N MET A 110 -20.40 -4.83 7.85
CA MET A 110 -19.86 -3.48 7.67
C MET A 110 -18.42 -3.30 8.21
N TYR A 111 -17.87 -4.23 8.99
CA TYR A 111 -16.42 -4.25 9.29
C TYR A 111 -15.57 -4.35 8.03
N MET A 112 -16.13 -4.91 6.95
CA MET A 112 -15.49 -4.96 5.64
C MET A 112 -15.21 -3.55 5.11
N ALA A 113 -16.16 -2.62 5.31
CA ALA A 113 -16.01 -1.23 4.89
C ALA A 113 -14.88 -0.54 5.66
N VAL A 114 -14.72 -0.81 6.96
CA VAL A 114 -13.60 -0.26 7.76
C VAL A 114 -12.25 -0.71 7.20
N TYR A 115 -12.08 -1.99 6.89
CA TYR A 115 -10.85 -2.50 6.27
C TYR A 115 -10.60 -1.88 4.88
N GLN A 116 -11.65 -1.81 4.06
CA GLN A 116 -11.57 -1.24 2.72
C GLN A 116 -11.16 0.24 2.77
N ASN A 117 -11.82 1.03 3.60
CA ASN A 117 -11.59 2.45 3.77
C ASN A 117 -10.15 2.74 4.23
N ASP A 118 -9.64 2.00 5.21
CA ASP A 118 -8.25 2.16 5.64
C ASP A 118 -7.26 1.66 4.57
N ALA A 119 -7.58 0.59 3.82
CA ALA A 119 -6.75 0.13 2.72
C ALA A 119 -6.61 1.20 1.62
N ASP A 120 -7.71 1.87 1.27
CA ASP A 120 -7.74 2.94 0.28
C ASP A 120 -7.00 4.19 0.77
N PHE A 121 -7.14 4.53 2.06
CA PHE A 121 -6.37 5.60 2.69
C PHE A 121 -4.86 5.33 2.60
N VAL A 122 -4.44 4.09 2.87
CA VAL A 122 -3.04 3.65 2.73
C VAL A 122 -2.61 3.70 1.26
N LYS A 123 -3.41 3.17 0.33
CA LYS A 123 -3.12 3.16 -1.11
C LYS A 123 -2.87 4.57 -1.65
N ALA A 124 -3.66 5.56 -1.23
CA ALA A 124 -3.45 6.95 -1.62
C ALA A 124 -2.05 7.47 -1.22
N ARG A 125 -1.59 7.16 0.00
CA ARG A 125 -0.24 7.52 0.46
C ARG A 125 0.84 6.81 -0.33
N VAL A 126 0.65 5.52 -0.62
CA VAL A 126 1.58 4.75 -1.44
C VAL A 126 1.76 5.42 -2.81
N LEU A 127 0.68 5.78 -3.49
CA LEU A 127 0.71 6.45 -4.79
C LEU A 127 1.39 7.83 -4.73
N GLU A 128 1.20 8.59 -3.66
CA GLU A 128 1.91 9.85 -3.44
C GLU A 128 3.43 9.65 -3.34
N LEU A 129 3.86 8.67 -2.55
CA LEU A 129 5.28 8.34 -2.38
C LEU A 129 5.92 7.86 -3.69
N ILE A 130 5.20 7.07 -4.49
CA ILE A 130 5.64 6.64 -5.84
C ILE A 130 5.84 7.85 -6.76
N LYS A 131 4.90 8.80 -6.78
CA LYS A 131 5.04 10.01 -7.59
C LYS A 131 6.25 10.84 -7.18
N ARG A 132 6.60 10.86 -5.90
CA ARG A 132 7.78 11.58 -5.39
C ARG A 132 9.10 10.96 -5.88
N MET A 133 9.18 9.64 -5.99
CA MET A 133 10.38 8.94 -6.50
C MET A 133 10.65 9.16 -8.00
N LYS A 134 9.62 9.52 -8.77
CA LYS A 134 9.75 9.75 -10.22
C LYS A 134 10.19 11.18 -10.59
N LYS A 135 10.45 12.03 -9.59
CA LYS A 135 10.97 13.40 -9.78
C LYS A 135 12.48 13.39 -9.71
#